data_AF-J4XL38-F1
#
_entry.id   AF-J4XL38-F1
#
_cell.length_a   1.000
_cell.length_b   1.000
_cell.length_c   1.000
_cell.angle_alpha   90.00
_cell.angle_beta   90.00
_cell.angle_gamma   90.00
#
_symmetry.space_group_name_H-M   'P 1'
#
loop_
_entity.id
_entity.type
_entity.pdbx_description
1 polymer ?
#
loop_
_entity_poly.entity_id
_entity_poly.type
_entity_poly.pdbx_seq_one_letter_code
_entity_poly.pdbx_strand_id
1 'polypeptide(L)'
;MAETVTEERKGILLETGTNEFEIVEFSIGKVNYGINVAKVREVITRAPVTAMPEAHPYVDGLFTLRGKAIPLVNMARCLNLQTADELQNIIVTEINNYDIGFLVGSVYRIHRISWKNMEPAPNVGEGSRVVGIIKMEDRIVLLLDFETIIAEINPEINQKLTTVTEATQDAKTRRGTAHIVVAEDSKMLRDL
;
A
#
# COMPACT_ATOMS: atom_id res chain seq x y z
N MET A 1 48.20 -5.71 -17.68
CA MET A 1 46.87 -5.52 -18.28
C MET A 1 45.88 -5.65 -17.14
N ALA A 2 45.27 -4.53 -16.71
CA ALA A 2 44.39 -4.49 -15.56
C ALA A 2 42.95 -4.34 -16.04
N GLU A 3 42.11 -5.33 -15.73
CA GLU A 3 40.66 -5.27 -15.95
C GLU A 3 40.05 -4.23 -15.01
N THR A 4 39.32 -3.28 -15.57
CA THR A 4 38.58 -2.29 -14.81
C THR A 4 37.17 -2.84 -14.59
N VAL A 5 36.88 -3.22 -13.35
CA VAL A 5 35.54 -3.59 -12.88
C VAL A 5 34.66 -2.34 -12.95
N THR A 6 33.60 -2.40 -13.74
CA THR A 6 32.60 -1.32 -13.82
C THR A 6 31.62 -1.49 -12.68
N GLU A 7 31.66 -0.60 -11.69
CA GLU A 7 30.63 -0.49 -10.66
C GLU A 7 29.32 0.03 -11.27
N GLU A 8 28.24 -0.73 -11.14
CA GLU A 8 26.88 -0.25 -11.39
C GLU A 8 26.46 0.72 -10.27
N ARG A 9 26.47 2.02 -10.59
CA ARG A 9 25.91 3.05 -9.72
C ARG A 9 24.39 2.89 -9.64
N LYS A 10 23.90 2.44 -8.49
CA LYS A 10 22.49 2.37 -8.11
C LYS A 10 21.92 3.79 -7.90
N GLY A 11 21.75 4.53 -8.99
CA GLY A 11 21.02 5.80 -9.00
C GLY A 11 19.52 5.53 -8.91
N ILE A 12 18.82 6.27 -8.04
CA ILE A 12 17.35 6.37 -8.11
C ILE A 12 17.04 7.02 -9.45
N LEU A 13 16.65 6.19 -10.42
CA LEU A 13 16.38 6.58 -11.78
C LEU A 13 14.99 7.20 -11.83
N LEU A 14 14.93 8.52 -12.03
CA LEU A 14 13.70 9.27 -12.28
C LEU A 14 13.19 9.09 -13.73
N GLU A 15 13.58 8.02 -14.43
CA GLU A 15 13.06 7.75 -15.77
C GLU A 15 11.64 7.21 -15.68
N THR A 16 10.69 8.03 -16.10
CA THR A 16 9.34 7.60 -16.44
C THR A 16 9.44 6.59 -17.59
N GLY A 17 9.17 5.30 -17.31
CA GLY A 17 9.08 4.28 -18.37
C GLY A 17 9.61 2.89 -18.02
N THR A 18 10.21 2.64 -16.85
CA THR A 18 10.85 1.34 -16.58
C THR A 18 9.88 0.19 -16.28
N ASN A 19 8.57 0.42 -16.31
CA ASN A 19 7.52 -0.58 -16.05
C ASN A 19 7.85 -1.43 -14.80
N GLU A 20 8.21 -0.73 -13.73
CA GLU A 20 8.55 -1.29 -12.42
C GLU A 20 7.83 -0.54 -11.30
N PHE A 21 7.76 -1.17 -10.14
CA PHE A 21 7.23 -0.59 -8.91
C PHE A 21 8.08 -1.03 -7.72
N GLU A 22 7.99 -0.30 -6.61
CA GLU A 22 8.77 -0.58 -5.41
C GLU A 22 7.88 -1.05 -4.27
N ILE A 23 8.34 -2.07 -3.55
CA ILE A 23 7.66 -2.61 -2.36
C ILE A 23 8.59 -2.66 -1.15
N VAL A 24 8.00 -2.49 0.03
CA VAL A 24 8.61 -2.93 1.29
C VAL A 24 8.18 -4.38 1.51
N GLU A 25 9.14 -5.29 1.58
CA GLU A 25 8.91 -6.69 1.94
C GLU A 25 8.89 -6.82 3.48
N PHE A 26 7.95 -7.58 4.02
CA PHE A 26 7.89 -7.92 5.44
C PHE A 26 7.34 -9.34 5.63
N SER A 27 7.58 -9.95 6.79
CA SER A 27 7.07 -11.28 7.11
C SER A 27 6.12 -11.29 8.30
N ILE A 28 5.24 -12.29 8.30
CA ILE A 28 4.45 -12.70 9.46
C ILE A 28 4.55 -14.22 9.51
N GLY A 29 5.19 -14.73 10.56
CA GLY A 29 5.57 -16.13 10.59
C GLY A 29 6.52 -16.47 9.44
N LYS A 30 6.17 -17.50 8.69
CA LYS A 30 6.96 -18.00 7.54
C LYS A 30 6.55 -17.43 6.19
N VAL A 31 5.59 -16.50 6.15
CA VAL A 31 5.02 -15.97 4.91
C VAL A 31 5.51 -14.55 4.68
N ASN A 32 5.89 -14.25 3.43
CA ASN A 32 6.34 -12.92 3.02
C ASN A 32 5.23 -12.15 2.31
N TYR A 33 5.14 -10.89 2.68
CA TYR A 33 4.14 -9.94 2.22
C TYR A 33 4.81 -8.68 1.71
N GLY A 34 4.10 -7.95 0.86
CA GLY A 34 4.56 -6.69 0.29
C GLY A 34 3.53 -5.58 0.49
N ILE A 35 4.04 -4.37 0.69
CA ILE A 35 3.28 -3.12 0.56
C ILE A 35 3.99 -2.22 -0.44
N ASN A 36 3.24 -1.49 -1.26
CA ASN A 36 3.82 -0.47 -2.13
C ASN A 36 4.51 0.63 -1.30
N VAL A 37 5.77 0.93 -1.62
CA VAL A 37 6.57 1.96 -0.93
C VAL A 37 5.87 3.32 -0.90
N ALA A 38 5.10 3.67 -1.95
CA ALA A 38 4.39 4.94 -2.03
C ALA A 38 3.35 5.14 -0.91
N LYS A 39 2.91 4.06 -0.25
CA LYS A 39 1.96 4.12 0.89
C LYS A 39 2.67 4.18 2.23
N VAL A 40 3.97 3.88 2.28
CA VAL A 40 4.75 3.76 3.52
C VAL A 40 5.37 5.11 3.85
N ARG A 41 5.12 5.59 5.07
CA ARG A 41 5.77 6.79 5.61
C ARG A 41 7.10 6.44 6.26
N GLU A 42 7.09 5.46 7.15
CA GLU A 42 8.28 4.99 7.86
C GLU A 42 8.03 3.62 8.48
N VAL A 43 9.13 2.95 8.86
CA VAL A 43 9.10 1.71 9.64
C VAL A 43 9.77 1.99 10.97
N ILE A 44 9.08 1.67 12.06
CA ILE A 44 9.59 1.83 13.42
C ILE A 44 9.56 0.51 14.17
N THR A 45 10.40 0.37 15.19
CA THR A 45 10.27 -0.72 16.15
C THR A 45 9.03 -0.52 17.01
N ARG A 46 8.45 -1.62 17.49
CA ARG A 46 7.25 -1.63 18.31
C ARG A 46 7.33 -0.63 19.46
N ALA A 47 6.35 0.27 19.50
CA ALA A 47 6.18 1.26 20.56
C ALA A 47 5.19 0.77 21.63
N PRO A 48 5.18 1.37 22.83
CA PRO A 48 4.12 1.14 23.82
C PRO A 48 2.74 1.42 23.23
N VAL A 49 1.79 0.52 23.51
CA VAL A 49 0.43 0.58 22.98
C VAL A 49 -0.55 0.86 24.13
N THR A 50 -1.39 1.86 23.95
CA THR A 50 -2.53 2.13 24.82
C THR A 50 -3.76 1.42 24.26
N ALA A 51 -4.33 0.49 25.02
CA ALA A 51 -5.53 -0.22 24.60
C ALA A 51 -6.69 0.75 24.37
N MET A 52 -7.42 0.54 23.29
CA MET A 52 -8.58 1.34 22.91
C MET A 52 -9.87 0.57 23.25
N PRO A 53 -10.79 1.12 24.07
CA PRO A 53 -12.09 0.49 24.32
C PRO A 53 -12.88 0.30 23.02
N GLU A 54 -13.62 -0.80 22.92
CA GLU A 54 -14.54 -1.09 21.80
C GLU A 54 -13.88 -1.05 20.41
N ALA A 55 -12.56 -1.25 20.34
CA ALA A 55 -11.83 -1.25 19.08
C ALA A 55 -12.16 -2.49 18.22
N HIS A 56 -12.00 -2.33 16.91
CA HIS A 56 -12.12 -3.44 15.96
C HIS A 56 -11.22 -4.62 16.38
N PRO A 57 -11.63 -5.90 16.18
CA PRO A 57 -10.83 -7.08 16.57
C PRO A 57 -9.44 -7.19 15.96
N TYR A 58 -9.08 -6.34 14.99
CA TYR A 58 -7.74 -6.27 14.40
C TYR A 58 -6.86 -5.19 15.03
N VAL A 59 -7.43 -4.29 15.84
CA VAL A 59 -6.72 -3.15 16.42
C VAL A 59 -6.22 -3.51 17.81
N ASP A 60 -4.91 -3.38 18.04
CA ASP A 60 -4.30 -3.59 19.37
C ASP A 60 -4.52 -2.37 20.28
N GLY A 61 -4.76 -1.19 19.69
CA GLY A 61 -5.00 0.06 20.38
C GLY A 61 -4.40 1.23 19.62
N LEU A 62 -3.83 2.19 20.36
CA LEU A 62 -3.15 3.37 19.84
C LEU A 62 -1.69 3.38 20.27
N PHE A 63 -0.80 3.87 19.41
CA PHE A 63 0.57 4.21 19.77
C PHE A 63 0.82 5.69 19.44
N THR A 64 1.85 6.28 20.05
CA THR A 64 2.21 7.68 19.77
C THR A 64 3.41 7.74 18.83
N LEU A 65 3.29 8.50 17.74
CA LEU A 65 4.39 8.82 16.85
C LEU A 65 4.46 10.34 16.69
N ARG A 66 5.59 10.94 17.10
CA ARG A 66 5.83 12.40 17.06
C ARG A 66 4.66 13.22 17.65
N GLY A 67 4.11 12.75 18.78
CA GLY A 67 3.01 13.41 19.49
C GLY A 67 1.61 13.17 18.90
N LYS A 68 1.49 12.44 17.78
CA LYS A 68 0.20 12.03 17.21
C LYS A 68 -0.16 10.63 17.66
N ALA A 69 -1.40 10.43 18.11
CA ALA A 69 -1.96 9.10 18.37
C ALA A 69 -2.33 8.43 17.04
N ILE A 70 -1.79 7.24 16.80
CA ILE A 70 -1.99 6.46 15.58
C ILE A 70 -2.55 5.08 15.96
N PRO A 71 -3.59 4.58 15.28
CA PRO A 71 -4.10 3.23 15.49
C PRO A 71 -3.08 2.17 15.08
N LEU A 72 -2.95 1.13 15.92
CA LEU A 72 -2.10 -0.01 15.65
C LEU A 72 -2.94 -1.23 15.27
N VAL A 73 -2.76 -1.72 14.05
CA VAL A 73 -3.42 -2.91 13.52
C VAL A 73 -2.48 -4.10 13.60
N ASN A 74 -2.96 -5.20 14.17
CA ASN A 74 -2.23 -6.46 14.22
C ASN A 74 -2.44 -7.26 12.93
N MET A 75 -1.40 -7.34 12.10
CA MET A 75 -1.53 -7.98 10.79
C MET A 75 -1.69 -9.50 10.86
N ALA A 76 -1.19 -10.16 11.91
CA ALA A 76 -1.44 -11.58 12.11
C ALA A 76 -2.94 -11.85 12.33
N ARG A 77 -3.61 -11.03 13.17
CA ARG A 77 -5.07 -11.11 13.36
C ARG A 77 -5.83 -10.77 12.07
N CYS A 78 -5.40 -9.72 11.37
CA CYS A 78 -6.06 -9.28 10.14
C CYS A 78 -6.01 -10.34 9.02
N LEU A 79 -4.89 -11.06 8.90
CA LEU A 79 -4.71 -12.13 7.91
C LEU A 79 -5.15 -13.52 8.43
N ASN A 80 -5.76 -13.58 9.62
CA ASN A 80 -6.19 -14.82 10.29
C ASN A 80 -5.04 -15.85 10.41
N LEU A 81 -3.85 -15.37 10.74
CA LEU A 81 -2.65 -16.18 10.91
C LEU A 81 -2.41 -16.45 12.39
N GLN A 82 -2.06 -17.69 12.70
CA GLN A 82 -1.46 -18.04 13.98
C GLN A 82 0.05 -18.05 13.81
N THR A 83 0.73 -17.19 14.56
CA THR A 83 2.19 -17.13 14.58
C THR A 83 2.69 -17.16 16.02
N ALA A 84 3.73 -17.95 16.27
CA ALA A 84 4.47 -17.92 17.53
C ALA A 84 5.58 -16.85 17.50
N ASP A 85 5.91 -16.34 16.30
CA ASP A 85 6.95 -15.34 16.11
C ASP A 85 6.48 -13.98 16.65
N GLU A 86 7.40 -13.27 17.31
CA GLU A 86 7.11 -11.93 17.81
C GLU A 86 6.93 -10.93 16.67
N LEU A 87 5.84 -10.16 16.75
CA LEU A 87 5.64 -9.00 15.89
C LEU A 87 6.31 -7.79 16.54
N GLN A 88 7.44 -7.36 15.98
CA GLN A 88 8.34 -6.37 16.58
C GLN A 88 8.44 -5.06 15.79
N ASN A 89 7.90 -5.00 14.58
CA ASN A 89 8.01 -3.83 13.71
C ASN A 89 6.62 -3.26 13.40
N ILE A 90 6.56 -1.95 13.19
CA ILE A 90 5.37 -1.23 12.80
C ILE A 90 5.65 -0.52 11.48
N ILE A 91 4.90 -0.88 10.43
CA ILE A 91 4.88 -0.16 9.17
C ILE A 91 3.85 0.96 9.32
N VAL A 92 4.30 2.21 9.33
CA VAL A 92 3.41 3.37 9.38
C VAL A 92 3.09 3.80 7.96
N THR A 93 1.80 3.88 7.64
CA THR A 93 1.32 4.29 6.33
C THR A 93 0.46 5.52 6.42
N GLU A 94 0.35 6.25 5.31
CA GLU A 94 -0.71 7.22 5.08
C GLU A 94 -1.50 6.76 3.86
N ILE A 95 -2.77 6.44 4.06
CA ILE A 95 -3.69 6.04 3.00
C ILE A 95 -4.94 6.90 3.18
N ASN A 96 -5.35 7.63 2.14
CA ASN A 96 -6.51 8.54 2.19
C ASN A 96 -6.42 9.58 3.33
N ASN A 97 -5.23 10.17 3.54
CA ASN A 97 -4.91 11.09 4.63
C ASN A 97 -5.19 10.52 6.04
N TYR A 98 -5.20 9.20 6.16
CA TYR A 98 -5.35 8.49 7.42
C TYR A 98 -4.03 7.82 7.78
N ASP A 99 -3.47 8.22 8.92
CA ASP A 99 -2.28 7.60 9.49
C ASP A 99 -2.69 6.34 10.25
N ILE A 100 -2.05 5.22 9.91
CA ILE A 100 -2.28 3.92 10.55
C ILE A 100 -0.97 3.14 10.61
N GLY A 101 -0.77 2.42 11.71
CA GLY A 101 0.37 1.53 11.90
C GLY A 101 -0.03 0.07 11.77
N PHE A 102 0.79 -0.71 11.09
CA PHE A 102 0.60 -2.16 10.94
C PHE A 102 1.71 -2.90 11.67
N LEU A 103 1.35 -3.62 12.73
CA LEU A 103 2.23 -4.47 13.51
C LEU A 103 2.52 -5.75 12.72
N VAL A 104 3.79 -5.96 12.40
CA VAL A 104 4.31 -7.05 11.57
C VAL A 104 5.53 -7.71 12.23
N GLY A 105 5.97 -8.83 11.67
CA GLY A 105 7.19 -9.54 12.08
C GLY A 105 8.43 -8.79 11.60
N SER A 106 9.26 -9.44 10.79
CA SER A 106 10.47 -8.82 10.24
C SER A 106 10.12 -7.90 9.07
N VAL A 107 10.79 -6.76 8.97
CA VAL A 107 10.76 -5.91 7.78
C VAL A 107 12.10 -6.03 7.07
N TYR A 108 12.04 -6.30 5.77
CA TYR A 108 13.20 -6.47 4.90
C TYR A 108 13.44 -5.20 4.07
N ARG A 109 14.35 -5.29 3.11
CA ARG A 109 14.72 -4.16 2.24
C ARG A 109 13.58 -3.77 1.29
N ILE A 110 13.75 -2.63 0.64
CA ILE A 110 12.93 -2.24 -0.50
C ILE A 110 13.35 -3.04 -1.73
N HIS A 111 12.37 -3.58 -2.45
CA HIS A 111 12.56 -4.29 -3.71
C HIS A 111 11.92 -3.50 -4.86
N ARG A 112 12.69 -3.31 -5.94
CA ARG A 112 12.20 -2.82 -7.22
C ARG A 112 11.83 -4.03 -8.09
N ILE A 113 10.58 -4.08 -8.51
CA ILE A 113 9.95 -5.23 -9.15
C ILE A 113 9.43 -4.82 -10.53
N SER A 114 9.76 -5.57 -11.57
CA SER A 114 9.12 -5.41 -12.87
C SER A 114 7.67 -5.89 -12.80
N TRP A 115 6.74 -5.15 -13.40
CA TRP A 115 5.34 -5.58 -13.50
C TRP A 115 5.19 -6.96 -14.16
N LYS A 116 6.15 -7.40 -14.98
CA LYS A 116 6.18 -8.75 -15.58
C LYS A 116 6.34 -9.88 -14.56
N ASN A 117 6.90 -9.59 -13.38
CA ASN A 117 7.11 -10.58 -12.31
C ASN A 117 5.95 -10.61 -11.30
N MET A 118 4.93 -9.79 -11.54
CA MET A 118 3.71 -9.77 -10.76
C MET A 118 2.59 -10.47 -11.52
N GLU A 119 1.93 -11.40 -10.85
CA GLU A 119 0.74 -12.08 -11.34
C GLU A 119 -0.46 -11.66 -10.48
N PRO A 120 -1.68 -11.59 -11.06
CA PRO A 120 -2.87 -11.39 -10.27
C PRO A 120 -3.02 -12.52 -9.24
N ALA A 121 -3.55 -12.19 -8.06
CA ALA A 121 -3.81 -13.20 -7.05
C ALA A 121 -4.82 -14.23 -7.60
N PRO A 122 -4.59 -15.54 -7.40
CA PRO A 122 -5.56 -16.55 -7.81
C PRO A 122 -6.86 -16.32 -7.03
N ASN A 123 -8.00 -16.54 -7.70
CA ASN A 123 -9.30 -16.43 -7.06
C ASN A 123 -9.59 -17.69 -6.24
N VAL A 124 -8.95 -17.79 -5.08
CA VAL A 124 -9.05 -18.94 -4.15
C VAL A 124 -9.93 -18.66 -2.93
N GLY A 125 -10.70 -17.56 -2.93
CA GLY A 125 -11.69 -17.27 -1.89
C GLY A 125 -12.29 -15.87 -2.00
N GLU A 126 -13.46 -15.68 -1.40
CA GLU A 126 -14.07 -14.35 -1.24
C GLU A 126 -13.28 -13.52 -0.22
N GLY A 127 -13.10 -12.21 -0.49
CA GLY A 127 -12.46 -11.30 0.47
C GLY A 127 -10.93 -11.38 0.55
N SER A 128 -10.25 -11.84 -0.51
CA SER A 128 -8.78 -11.84 -0.56
C SER A 128 -8.23 -10.43 -0.36
N ARG A 129 -7.47 -10.21 0.72
CA ARG A 129 -6.70 -8.99 1.00
C ARG A 129 -5.40 -8.92 0.20
N VAL A 130 -5.28 -9.71 -0.87
CA VAL A 130 -4.09 -9.84 -1.71
C VAL A 130 -4.42 -9.32 -3.11
N VAL A 131 -3.68 -8.30 -3.54
CA VAL A 131 -3.77 -7.71 -4.89
C VAL A 131 -3.11 -8.63 -5.91
N GLY A 132 -1.96 -9.21 -5.57
CA GLY A 132 -1.20 -10.04 -6.48
C GLY A 132 -0.07 -10.80 -5.82
N ILE A 133 0.55 -11.64 -6.62
CA ILE A 133 1.67 -12.50 -6.25
C ILE A 133 2.91 -12.00 -6.99
N ILE A 134 3.97 -11.73 -6.26
CA ILE A 134 5.27 -11.35 -6.82
C ILE A 134 6.19 -12.56 -6.72
N LYS A 135 6.66 -13.03 -7.87
CA LYS A 135 7.64 -14.12 -7.94
C LYS A 135 9.05 -13.55 -7.86
N MET A 136 9.77 -13.90 -6.80
CA MET A 136 11.20 -13.66 -6.66
C MET A 136 11.96 -14.96 -6.91
N GLU A 137 13.29 -14.88 -7.03
CA GLU A 137 14.14 -16.03 -7.38
C GLU A 137 13.98 -17.22 -6.42
N ASP A 138 13.86 -16.96 -5.12
CA ASP A 138 13.84 -17.98 -4.06
C ASP A 138 12.48 -18.11 -3.35
N ARG A 139 11.54 -17.20 -3.59
CA ARG A 139 10.29 -17.12 -2.84
C ARG A 139 9.17 -16.35 -3.53
N ILE A 140 7.99 -16.46 -2.93
CA ILE A 140 6.80 -15.72 -3.32
C ILE A 140 6.52 -14.64 -2.27
N VAL A 141 6.20 -13.43 -2.74
CA VAL A 141 5.75 -12.32 -1.89
C VAL A 141 4.31 -11.98 -2.25
N LEU A 142 3.42 -11.97 -1.25
CA LEU A 142 2.01 -11.61 -1.43
C LEU A 142 1.83 -10.10 -1.28
N LEU A 143 1.46 -9.41 -2.36
CA LEU A 143 1.19 -7.97 -2.33
C LEU A 143 -0.20 -7.72 -1.72
N LEU A 144 -0.25 -7.04 -0.58
CA LEU A 144 -1.50 -6.83 0.15
C LEU A 144 -2.24 -5.56 -0.29
N ASP A 145 -3.57 -5.63 -0.21
CA ASP A 145 -4.49 -4.51 -0.36
C ASP A 145 -4.77 -3.88 1.01
N PHE A 146 -4.04 -2.82 1.33
CA PHE A 146 -4.17 -2.12 2.61
C PHE A 146 -5.41 -1.24 2.67
N GLU A 147 -5.91 -0.75 1.53
CA GLU A 147 -7.14 0.03 1.44
C GLU A 147 -8.33 -0.82 1.88
N THR A 148 -8.41 -2.06 1.39
CA THR A 148 -9.46 -3.01 1.79
C THR A 148 -9.37 -3.34 3.29
N ILE A 149 -8.16 -3.55 3.83
CA ILE A 149 -7.95 -3.77 5.27
C ILE A 149 -8.43 -2.58 6.10
N ILE A 150 -8.08 -1.37 5.68
CA ILE A 150 -8.44 -0.14 6.37
C ILE A 150 -9.95 0.09 6.32
N ALA A 151 -10.59 -0.19 5.17
CA ALA A 151 -12.03 -0.06 4.99
C ALA A 151 -12.83 -0.99 5.91
N GLU A 152 -12.32 -2.18 6.19
CA GLU A 152 -12.93 -3.13 7.12
C GLU A 152 -12.86 -2.63 8.57
N ILE A 153 -11.75 -2.00 8.95
CA ILE A 153 -11.54 -1.46 10.31
C ILE A 153 -12.32 -0.16 10.53
N ASN A 154 -12.35 0.71 9.51
CA ASN A 154 -13.07 1.96 9.55
C ASN A 154 -13.66 2.26 8.15
N PRO A 155 -14.94 1.89 7.92
CA PRO A 155 -15.62 2.08 6.64
C PRO A 155 -15.72 3.54 6.19
N GLU A 156 -15.62 4.50 7.11
CA GLU A 156 -15.75 5.94 6.79
C GLU A 156 -14.51 6.48 6.05
N ILE A 157 -13.36 5.81 6.13
CA ILE A 157 -12.12 6.27 5.49
C ILE A 157 -12.26 6.32 3.97
N ASN A 158 -12.96 5.36 3.38
CA ASN A 158 -13.21 5.35 1.94
C ASN A 158 -14.38 6.25 1.53
N GLN A 159 -15.32 6.57 2.44
CA GLN A 159 -16.43 7.48 2.12
C GLN A 159 -15.94 8.90 1.81
N LYS A 160 -14.83 9.35 2.40
CA LYS A 160 -14.28 10.70 2.12
C LYS A 160 -13.86 10.91 0.65
N LEU A 161 -13.54 9.84 -0.10
CA LEU A 161 -13.28 9.94 -1.55
C LEU A 161 -14.55 9.84 -2.40
N THR A 162 -15.56 9.08 -1.95
CA THR A 162 -16.83 8.92 -2.68
C THR A 162 -17.82 10.05 -2.44
N THR A 163 -17.62 10.85 -1.38
CA THR A 163 -18.40 12.06 -1.13
C THR A 163 -17.90 13.18 -2.05
N VAL A 164 -18.12 13.01 -3.35
CA VAL A 164 -18.29 14.16 -4.22
C VAL A 164 -19.45 14.93 -3.60
N THR A 165 -19.17 16.10 -2.99
CA THR A 165 -20.23 17.01 -2.55
C THR A 165 -21.21 17.08 -3.70
N GLU A 166 -22.44 16.61 -3.49
CA GLU A 166 -23.41 16.57 -4.58
C GLU A 166 -23.38 17.94 -5.24
N ALA A 167 -23.04 17.97 -6.53
CA ALA A 167 -22.98 19.22 -7.26
C ALA A 167 -24.30 19.93 -7.03
N THR A 168 -24.26 21.18 -6.56
CA THR A 168 -25.44 22.00 -6.33
C THR A 168 -26.35 21.94 -7.56
N GLN A 169 -27.67 22.11 -7.40
CA GLN A 169 -28.60 22.10 -8.54
C GLN A 169 -28.13 23.04 -9.67
N ASP A 170 -27.48 24.14 -9.33
CA ASP A 170 -26.85 25.08 -10.27
C ASP A 170 -25.66 24.48 -11.04
N ALA A 171 -24.83 23.67 -10.37
CA ALA A 171 -23.70 22.98 -11.01
C ALA A 171 -24.17 21.81 -11.89
N LYS A 172 -25.23 21.08 -11.50
CA LYS A 172 -25.86 20.06 -12.36
C LYS A 172 -26.49 20.67 -13.61
N THR A 173 -27.21 21.78 -13.46
CA THR A 173 -27.84 22.50 -14.58
C THR A 173 -26.80 23.02 -15.57
N ARG A 174 -25.73 23.66 -15.09
CA ARG A 174 -24.63 24.14 -15.95
C ARG A 174 -23.91 23.03 -16.70
N ARG A 175 -23.71 21.85 -16.08
CA ARG A 175 -23.09 20.69 -16.75
C ARG A 175 -24.00 20.08 -17.81
N GLY A 176 -25.32 20.06 -17.58
CA GLY A 176 -26.29 19.54 -18.56
C GLY A 176 -26.36 20.34 -19.85
N THR A 177 -25.98 21.62 -19.82
CA THR A 177 -25.91 22.51 -20.99
C THR A 177 -24.49 22.78 -21.47
N ALA A 178 -23.47 22.19 -20.84
CA ALA A 178 -22.08 22.44 -21.22
C ALA A 178 -21.71 21.61 -22.46
N HIS A 179 -21.14 22.28 -23.46
CA HIS A 179 -20.51 21.59 -24.59
C HIS A 179 -19.13 21.09 -24.17
N ILE A 180 -18.95 19.77 -24.18
CA ILE A 180 -17.64 19.15 -23.97
C ILE A 180 -16.89 19.18 -25.31
N VAL A 181 -15.83 19.97 -25.37
CA VAL A 181 -14.89 19.95 -26.49
C VAL A 181 -13.69 19.11 -26.07
N VAL A 182 -13.44 18.04 -26.81
CA VAL A 182 -12.24 17.22 -26.65
C VAL A 182 -11.20 17.75 -27.62
N ALA A 183 -10.19 18.43 -27.10
CA ALA A 183 -9.01 18.78 -27.87
C ALA A 183 -8.02 17.62 -27.77
N GLU A 184 -7.75 16.99 -28.90
CA GLU A 184 -6.76 15.95 -29.05
C GLU A 184 -5.54 16.58 -29.73
N ASP A 185 -4.39 16.57 -29.06
CA ASP A 185 -3.17 17.20 -29.54
C ASP A 185 -1.98 16.23 -29.55
N SER A 186 -2.23 14.93 -29.59
CA SER A 186 -1.13 13.97 -29.54
C SER A 186 -0.27 14.07 -30.79
N LYS A 187 1.01 13.80 -30.59
CA LYS A 187 1.99 13.73 -31.68
C LYS A 187 1.62 12.65 -32.71
N MET A 188 0.96 11.58 -32.26
CA MET A 188 0.58 10.43 -33.09
C MET A 188 -0.47 10.77 -34.17
N LEU A 189 -1.38 11.71 -33.89
CA LEU A 189 -2.41 12.15 -34.85
C LEU A 189 -1.96 13.28 -35.77
N ARG A 190 -0.85 13.96 -35.46
CA ARG A 190 -0.22 14.96 -36.35
C ARG A 190 0.55 14.33 -37.52
N ASP A 191 0.94 13.06 -37.39
CA ASP A 191 1.78 12.34 -38.35
C ASP A 191 0.98 11.36 -39.24
N LEU A 192 -0.36 11.41 -39.21
CA LEU A 192 -1.28 10.60 -40.02
C LEU A 192 -1.68 11.27 -41.35
#